data_AF-A0A954YMU6-F1
#
_entry.id   AF-A0A954YMU6-F1
#
_cell.length_a   1.000
_cell.length_b   1.000
_cell.length_c   1.000
_cell.angle_alpha   90.00
_cell.angle_beta   90.00
_cell.angle_gamma   90.00
#
_symmetry.space_group_name_H-M   'P 1'
#
loop_
_entity.id
_entity.type
_entity.pdbx_description
1 polymer ?
#
loop_
_entity_poly.entity_id
_entity_poly.type
_entity_poly.pdbx_seq_one_letter_code
_entity_poly.pdbx_strand_id
1 'polypeptide(L)'
;TIVKVFIWALPILGFIGTVIGISAAVGGLGGSLESSSDVSALKGALNSVFDGLKTAFDTTLLALIMSMMVKIPASALQKSEQDLVTQVDEYCNENLLRRLNDGRDGGAERGASGLKGIDASVFRQAVEEGMATHQVELEKWLKKLDAIGSKLTSQVAQGWEEINARIQQQQLESSHESTRRQQEIAEQIDQQLAHMSAAASQIQETLSGVAEQAALLQGDVAQGLAQSSETMQNHFVGLERGLGSLTGVLERLGEQQVLVQQVEAPKRGWFSFGRNGRR
;
A
#
# COMPACT_ATOMS: atom_id res chain seq x y z
N THR A 1 -15.60 -23.01 -31.71
CA THR A 1 -15.80 -21.53 -31.66
C THR A 1 -15.50 -20.93 -30.29
N ILE A 2 -16.00 -21.49 -29.18
CA ILE A 2 -15.76 -20.97 -27.82
C ILE A 2 -14.26 -20.92 -27.44
N VAL A 3 -13.49 -21.98 -27.76
CA VAL A 3 -12.04 -22.04 -27.46
C VAL A 3 -11.25 -20.90 -28.13
N LYS A 4 -11.64 -20.47 -29.35
CA LYS A 4 -11.01 -19.35 -30.04
C LYS A 4 -11.21 -18.02 -29.30
N VAL A 5 -12.39 -17.82 -28.73
CA VAL A 5 -12.71 -16.61 -27.95
C VAL A 5 -11.89 -16.55 -26.67
N PHE A 6 -11.78 -17.67 -25.95
CA PHE A 6 -10.93 -17.74 -24.74
C PHE A 6 -9.46 -17.48 -25.03
N ILE A 7 -8.92 -18.05 -26.11
CA ILE A 7 -7.52 -17.84 -26.52
C ILE A 7 -7.27 -16.38 -26.92
N TRP A 8 -8.25 -15.72 -27.55
CA TRP A 8 -8.17 -14.31 -27.89
C TRP A 8 -8.31 -13.38 -26.67
N ALA A 9 -9.01 -13.82 -25.62
CA ALA A 9 -9.20 -13.05 -24.40
C ALA A 9 -7.97 -13.06 -23.47
N LEU A 10 -7.06 -14.04 -23.57
CA LEU A 10 -5.89 -14.18 -22.69
C LEU A 10 -4.99 -12.92 -22.64
N PRO A 11 -4.62 -12.27 -23.77
CA PRO A 11 -3.84 -11.04 -23.74
C PRO A 11 -4.60 -9.86 -23.12
N ILE A 12 -5.91 -9.78 -23.35
CA ILE A 12 -6.77 -8.72 -22.79
C ILE A 12 -6.87 -8.89 -21.28
N LEU A 13 -6.97 -10.13 -20.79
CA LEU A 13 -6.99 -10.44 -19.37
C LEU A 13 -5.65 -10.09 -18.69
N GLY A 14 -4.52 -10.34 -19.36
CA GLY A 14 -3.20 -9.86 -18.93
C GLY A 14 -3.14 -8.33 -18.83
N PHE A 15 -3.67 -7.63 -19.83
CA PHE A 15 -3.74 -6.17 -19.83
C PHE A 15 -4.62 -5.63 -18.69
N ILE A 16 -5.74 -6.27 -18.39
CA ILE A 16 -6.58 -5.93 -17.22
C ILE A 16 -5.78 -6.09 -15.92
N GLY A 17 -4.98 -7.16 -15.81
CA GLY A 17 -4.05 -7.36 -14.68
C GLY A 17 -3.06 -6.21 -14.53
N THR A 18 -2.48 -5.70 -15.62
CA THR A 18 -1.61 -4.52 -15.55
C THR A 18 -2.33 -3.26 -15.12
N VAL A 19 -3.54 -3.02 -15.62
CA VAL A 19 -4.31 -1.82 -15.26
C VAL A 19 -4.63 -1.84 -13.77
N ILE A 20 -5.02 -3.00 -13.23
CA ILE A 20 -5.26 -3.17 -11.80
C ILE A 20 -3.98 -2.93 -10.99
N GLY A 21 -2.86 -3.57 -11.36
CA GLY A 21 -1.58 -3.43 -10.64
C GLY A 21 -1.02 -2.01 -10.65
N ILE A 22 -1.11 -1.31 -11.79
CA ILE A 22 -0.70 0.10 -11.90
C ILE A 22 -1.67 1.00 -11.13
N SER A 23 -2.98 0.77 -11.18
CA SER A 23 -3.96 1.59 -10.44
C SER A 23 -3.76 1.51 -8.93
N ALA A 24 -3.46 0.31 -8.40
CA ALA A 24 -3.15 0.10 -6.99
C ALA A 24 -1.84 0.79 -6.59
N ALA A 25 -0.81 0.68 -7.43
CA ALA A 25 0.48 1.35 -7.22
C ALA A 25 0.30 2.88 -7.14
N VAL A 26 -0.37 3.48 -8.11
CA VAL A 26 -0.58 4.93 -8.18
C VAL A 26 -1.48 5.43 -7.06
N GLY A 27 -2.52 4.68 -6.68
CA GLY A 27 -3.40 5.01 -5.56
C GLY A 27 -2.64 5.07 -4.22
N GLY A 28 -1.69 4.15 -3.99
CA GLY A 28 -0.83 4.15 -2.79
C GLY A 28 0.13 5.33 -2.73
N LEU A 29 0.61 5.82 -3.88
CA LEU A 29 1.47 7.00 -3.95
C LEU A 29 0.69 8.28 -3.57
N GLY A 30 -0.55 8.44 -4.07
CA GLY A 30 -1.39 9.62 -3.82
C GLY A 30 -1.65 9.87 -2.34
N GLY A 31 -2.03 8.83 -1.59
CA GLY A 31 -2.28 8.94 -0.14
C GLY A 31 -1.02 9.20 0.70
N SER A 32 0.15 8.74 0.23
CA SER A 32 1.41 8.94 0.95
C SER A 32 2.01 10.33 0.75
N LEU A 33 1.75 10.99 -0.40
CA LEU A 33 2.19 12.37 -0.65
C LEU A 33 1.35 13.41 0.12
N GLU A 34 0.07 13.15 0.38
CA GLU A 34 -0.77 14.05 1.19
C GLU A 34 -0.37 14.08 2.67
N SER A 35 0.38 13.07 3.13
CA SER A 35 0.68 12.85 4.56
C SER A 35 2.12 13.19 4.97
N SER A 36 3.02 13.59 4.07
CA SER A 36 4.47 13.56 4.36
C SER A 36 5.28 14.76 3.82
N SER A 37 5.94 15.50 4.71
CA SER A 37 7.13 16.32 4.41
C SER A 37 8.45 15.55 4.53
N ASP A 38 8.38 14.25 4.86
CA ASP A 38 9.53 13.39 5.14
C ASP A 38 10.02 12.62 3.89
N VAL A 39 11.29 12.82 3.55
CA VAL A 39 11.99 12.14 2.44
C VAL A 39 11.96 10.61 2.59
N SER A 40 11.92 10.11 3.83
CA SER A 40 11.84 8.67 4.13
C SER A 40 10.50 8.06 3.71
N ALA A 41 9.39 8.75 3.96
CA ALA A 41 8.05 8.30 3.58
C ALA A 41 7.90 8.29 2.04
N LEU A 42 8.47 9.29 1.36
CA LEU A 42 8.49 9.33 -0.11
C LEU A 42 9.25 8.15 -0.72
N LYS A 43 10.38 7.75 -0.13
CA LYS A 43 11.14 6.57 -0.58
C LYS A 43 10.34 5.27 -0.39
N GLY A 44 9.61 5.15 0.73
CA GLY A 44 8.70 4.03 0.98
C GLY A 44 7.57 3.96 -0.05
N ALA A 45 6.94 5.09 -0.33
CA ALA A 45 5.88 5.20 -1.34
C ALA A 45 6.38 4.83 -2.75
N LEU A 46 7.56 5.31 -3.14
CA LEU A 46 8.17 4.96 -4.43
C LEU A 46 8.48 3.47 -4.55
N ASN A 47 9.04 2.85 -3.50
CA ASN A 47 9.27 1.39 -3.48
C ASN A 47 7.95 0.62 -3.63
N SER A 48 6.90 1.05 -2.94
CA SER A 48 5.57 0.45 -3.08
C SER A 48 5.02 0.57 -4.50
N VAL A 49 5.25 1.69 -5.18
CA VAL A 49 4.88 1.86 -6.59
C VAL A 49 5.66 0.90 -7.50
N PHE A 50 6.97 0.79 -7.30
CA PHE A 50 7.79 -0.12 -8.09
C PHE A 50 7.38 -1.59 -7.91
N ASP A 51 6.96 -2.00 -6.71
CA ASP A 51 6.44 -3.33 -6.44
C ASP A 51 5.10 -3.59 -7.15
N GLY A 52 4.18 -2.62 -7.12
CA GLY A 52 2.92 -2.72 -7.83
C GLY A 52 3.10 -2.75 -9.36
N LEU A 53 4.05 -1.96 -9.87
CA LEU A 53 4.43 -1.97 -11.28
C LEU A 53 5.10 -3.29 -11.70
N LYS A 54 5.95 -3.85 -10.85
CA LYS A 54 6.56 -5.17 -11.05
C LYS A 54 5.48 -6.25 -11.17
N THR A 55 4.54 -6.25 -10.24
CA THR A 55 3.43 -7.21 -10.24
C THR A 55 2.57 -7.07 -11.49
N ALA A 56 2.27 -5.83 -11.91
CA ALA A 56 1.58 -5.55 -13.17
C ALA A 56 2.31 -6.19 -14.36
N PHE A 57 3.61 -5.93 -14.53
CA PHE A 57 4.39 -6.50 -15.63
C PHE A 57 4.44 -8.04 -15.58
N ASP A 58 4.65 -8.62 -14.40
CA ASP A 58 4.74 -10.08 -14.23
C ASP A 58 3.40 -10.76 -14.66
N THR A 59 2.26 -10.16 -14.35
CA THR A 59 0.94 -10.70 -14.76
C THR A 59 0.73 -10.69 -16.28
N THR A 60 1.20 -9.67 -17.00
CA THR A 60 1.12 -9.62 -18.46
C THR A 60 2.09 -10.59 -19.11
N LEU A 61 3.32 -10.67 -18.62
CA LEU A 61 4.31 -11.61 -19.12
C LEU A 61 3.79 -13.05 -18.98
N LEU A 62 3.23 -13.39 -17.82
CA LEU A 62 2.63 -14.70 -17.59
C LEU A 62 1.44 -14.98 -18.53
N ALA A 63 0.55 -14.00 -18.72
CA ALA A 63 -0.60 -14.13 -19.63
C ALA A 63 -0.16 -14.34 -21.09
N LEU A 64 0.90 -13.68 -21.54
CA LEU A 64 1.45 -13.84 -22.89
C LEU A 64 2.09 -15.21 -23.08
N ILE A 65 2.85 -15.70 -22.10
CA ILE A 65 3.46 -17.04 -22.14
C ILE A 65 2.36 -18.12 -22.21
N MET A 66 1.34 -18.02 -21.36
CA MET A 66 0.20 -18.95 -21.37
C MET A 66 -0.58 -18.88 -22.70
N SER A 67 -0.81 -17.67 -23.23
CA SER A 67 -1.45 -17.48 -24.54
C SER A 67 -0.64 -18.15 -25.66
N MET A 68 0.68 -18.04 -25.65
CA MET A 68 1.54 -18.68 -26.63
C MET A 68 1.48 -20.20 -26.53
N MET A 69 1.57 -20.74 -25.30
CA MET A 69 1.50 -22.18 -25.04
C MET A 69 0.17 -22.80 -25.47
N VAL A 70 -0.96 -22.10 -25.32
CA VAL A 70 -2.28 -22.63 -25.70
C VAL A 70 -2.57 -22.47 -27.20
N LYS A 71 -2.06 -21.41 -27.86
CA LYS A 71 -2.28 -21.19 -29.30
C LYS A 71 -1.70 -22.29 -30.18
N ILE A 72 -0.54 -22.83 -29.84
CA ILE A 72 0.15 -23.86 -30.64
C ILE A 72 -0.70 -25.14 -30.76
N PRO A 73 -1.12 -25.82 -29.67
CA PRO A 73 -1.97 -27.00 -29.76
C PRO A 73 -3.36 -26.69 -30.33
N ALA A 74 -3.92 -25.50 -30.05
CA ALA A 74 -5.19 -25.09 -30.63
C ALA A 74 -5.12 -24.93 -32.16
N SER A 75 -3.97 -24.52 -32.70
CA SER A 75 -3.72 -24.47 -34.14
C SER A 75 -3.63 -25.87 -34.75
N ALA A 76 -2.93 -26.80 -34.09
CA ALA A 76 -2.84 -28.19 -34.52
C ALA A 76 -4.20 -28.90 -34.54
N LEU A 77 -5.05 -28.64 -33.54
CA LEU A 77 -6.40 -29.17 -33.47
C LEU A 77 -7.28 -28.65 -34.62
N GLN A 78 -7.22 -27.33 -34.90
CA GLN A 78 -7.96 -26.73 -36.01
C GLN A 78 -7.56 -27.31 -37.36
N LYS A 79 -6.25 -27.55 -37.55
CA LYS A 79 -5.76 -28.21 -38.77
C LYS A 79 -6.32 -29.63 -38.88
N SER A 80 -6.33 -30.39 -37.78
CA SER A 80 -6.89 -31.74 -37.75
C SER A 80 -8.39 -31.76 -38.04
N GLU A 81 -9.15 -30.79 -37.53
CA GLU A 81 -10.57 -30.62 -37.86
C GLU A 81 -10.78 -30.33 -39.36
N GLN A 82 -9.96 -29.47 -39.95
CA GLN A 82 -10.02 -29.16 -41.39
C GLN A 82 -9.67 -30.36 -42.26
N ASP A 83 -8.63 -31.11 -41.89
CA ASP A 83 -8.23 -32.32 -42.60
C ASP A 83 -9.34 -33.39 -42.52
N LEU A 84 -9.97 -33.55 -41.35
CA LEU A 84 -11.08 -34.49 -41.18
C LEU A 84 -12.32 -34.10 -41.99
N VAL A 85 -12.68 -32.82 -42.02
CA VAL A 85 -13.79 -32.33 -42.85
C VAL A 85 -13.49 -32.57 -44.34
N THR A 86 -12.25 -32.33 -44.77
CA THR A 86 -11.83 -32.58 -46.16
C THR A 86 -11.93 -34.06 -46.51
N GLN A 87 -11.49 -34.96 -45.63
CA GLN A 87 -11.62 -36.40 -45.83
C GLN A 87 -13.08 -36.85 -45.91
N VAL A 88 -13.96 -36.28 -45.09
CA VAL A 88 -15.39 -36.60 -45.15
C VAL A 88 -16.00 -36.10 -46.46
N ASP A 89 -15.64 -34.90 -46.92
CA ASP A 89 -16.11 -34.34 -48.19
C ASP A 89 -15.67 -35.18 -49.39
N GLU A 90 -14.38 -35.55 -49.43
CA GLU A 90 -13.82 -36.42 -50.46
C GLU A 90 -14.47 -37.81 -50.45
N TYR A 91 -14.66 -38.41 -49.26
CA TYR A 91 -15.38 -39.67 -49.12
C TYR A 91 -16.82 -39.57 -49.63
N CYS A 92 -17.54 -38.49 -49.30
CA CYS A 92 -18.89 -38.26 -49.78
C CYS A 92 -18.92 -38.10 -51.30
N ASN A 93 -17.96 -37.39 -51.88
CA ASN A 93 -17.92 -37.16 -53.32
C ASN A 93 -17.58 -38.42 -54.11
N GLU A 94 -16.54 -39.14 -53.69
CA GLU A 94 -16.05 -40.32 -54.40
C GLU A 94 -16.96 -41.54 -54.23
N ASN A 95 -17.52 -41.75 -53.04
CA ASN A 95 -18.29 -42.96 -52.73
C ASN A 95 -19.80 -42.73 -52.73
N LEU A 96 -20.31 -41.66 -52.12
CA LEU A 96 -21.76 -41.45 -52.00
C LEU A 96 -22.35 -40.79 -53.26
N LEU A 97 -21.78 -39.68 -53.72
CA LEU A 97 -22.29 -38.94 -54.89
C LEU A 97 -22.10 -39.75 -56.18
N ARG A 98 -20.96 -40.42 -56.33
CA ARG A 98 -20.72 -41.28 -57.50
C ARG A 98 -21.68 -42.46 -57.58
N ARG A 99 -22.00 -43.12 -56.45
CA ARG A 99 -22.99 -44.21 -56.40
C ARG A 99 -24.43 -43.73 -56.63
N LEU A 100 -24.75 -42.50 -56.21
CA LEU A 100 -26.04 -41.87 -56.51
C LEU A 100 -26.16 -41.45 -57.99
N ASN A 101 -25.08 -40.99 -58.62
CA ASN A 101 -25.06 -40.56 -60.02
C ASN A 101 -24.96 -41.73 -61.03
N ASP A 102 -24.23 -42.80 -60.68
CA ASP A 102 -24.17 -44.04 -61.48
C ASP A 102 -25.55 -44.73 -61.59
N GLY A 103 -26.50 -44.40 -60.70
CA GLY A 103 -27.89 -44.83 -60.79
C GLY A 103 -28.73 -44.10 -61.84
N ARG A 104 -28.24 -42.98 -62.41
CA ARG A 104 -29.03 -42.12 -63.31
C ARG A 104 -28.55 -42.06 -64.76
N ASP A 105 -27.24 -42.18 -65.02
CA ASP A 105 -26.68 -42.00 -66.39
C ASP A 105 -25.82 -43.15 -66.95
N GLY A 106 -25.72 -44.30 -66.26
CA GLY A 106 -24.83 -45.42 -66.67
C GLY A 106 -25.45 -46.83 -66.73
N GLY A 107 -26.75 -46.97 -66.47
CA GLY A 107 -27.40 -48.27 -66.28
C GLY A 107 -27.82 -49.04 -67.55
N ALA A 108 -27.64 -48.49 -68.75
CA ALA A 108 -28.24 -49.07 -69.97
C ALA A 108 -27.46 -50.22 -70.62
N GLU A 109 -26.14 -50.35 -70.41
CA GLU A 109 -25.34 -51.29 -71.24
C GLU A 109 -24.50 -52.35 -70.49
N ARG A 110 -24.47 -52.37 -69.15
CA ARG A 110 -23.71 -53.41 -68.40
C ARG A 110 -24.54 -54.34 -67.52
N GLY A 111 -25.87 -54.33 -67.65
CA GLY A 111 -26.77 -55.16 -66.84
C GLY A 111 -27.79 -56.00 -67.61
N ALA A 112 -27.80 -55.97 -68.95
CA ALA A 112 -28.87 -56.56 -69.77
C ALA A 112 -28.95 -58.10 -69.77
N SER A 113 -28.10 -58.80 -69.00
CA SER A 113 -28.10 -60.28 -68.92
C SER A 113 -28.01 -60.85 -67.49
N GLY A 114 -27.83 -60.00 -66.47
CA GLY A 114 -27.33 -60.47 -65.17
C GLY A 114 -28.34 -60.58 -64.05
N LEU A 115 -29.02 -59.48 -63.70
CA LEU A 115 -29.65 -59.36 -62.38
C LEU A 115 -30.96 -58.59 -62.47
N LYS A 116 -31.98 -59.29 -62.95
CA LYS A 116 -33.38 -58.94 -62.78
C LYS A 116 -33.75 -59.22 -61.31
N GLY A 117 -33.38 -58.32 -60.39
CA GLY A 117 -33.81 -58.38 -58.98
C GLY A 117 -32.73 -58.54 -57.92
N ILE A 118 -31.67 -57.72 -57.93
CA ILE A 118 -31.00 -57.33 -56.67
C ILE A 118 -31.23 -55.83 -56.50
N ASP A 119 -32.49 -55.45 -56.34
CA ASP A 119 -33.15 -55.22 -55.06
C ASP A 119 -32.67 -53.92 -54.40
N ALA A 120 -33.40 -52.84 -54.72
CA ALA A 120 -33.51 -51.69 -53.86
C ALA A 120 -33.87 -52.07 -52.41
N SER A 121 -34.42 -53.27 -52.17
CA SER A 121 -34.60 -53.85 -50.84
C SER A 121 -33.28 -54.25 -50.16
N VAL A 122 -32.24 -54.70 -50.87
CA VAL A 122 -30.90 -55.00 -50.30
C VAL A 122 -30.17 -53.70 -49.94
N PHE A 123 -30.27 -52.66 -50.77
CA PHE A 123 -29.73 -51.34 -50.43
C PHE A 123 -30.51 -50.70 -49.27
N ARG A 124 -31.85 -50.81 -49.26
CA ARG A 124 -32.69 -50.35 -48.15
C ARG A 124 -32.39 -51.12 -46.88
N GLN A 125 -32.21 -52.44 -46.95
CA GLN A 125 -31.85 -53.30 -45.81
C GLN A 125 -30.43 -53.01 -45.29
N ALA A 126 -29.45 -52.72 -46.16
CA ALA A 126 -28.10 -52.33 -45.75
C ALA A 126 -28.05 -50.90 -45.15
N VAL A 127 -28.84 -49.97 -45.68
CA VAL A 127 -29.00 -48.62 -45.11
C VAL A 127 -29.78 -48.69 -43.80
N GLU A 128 -30.74 -49.60 -43.66
CA GLU A 128 -31.52 -49.84 -42.44
C GLU A 128 -30.68 -50.56 -41.36
N GLU A 129 -29.78 -51.47 -41.75
CA GLU A 129 -28.73 -52.06 -40.89
C GLU A 129 -27.68 -51.02 -40.43
N GLY A 130 -27.26 -50.12 -41.33
CA GLY A 130 -26.34 -49.03 -41.01
C GLY A 130 -26.96 -47.95 -40.11
N MET A 131 -28.23 -47.59 -40.35
CA MET A 131 -28.97 -46.61 -39.56
C MET A 131 -29.39 -47.16 -38.19
N ALA A 132 -29.68 -48.47 -38.08
CA ALA A 132 -29.95 -49.12 -36.79
C ALA A 132 -28.72 -49.08 -35.87
N THR A 133 -27.51 -49.26 -36.42
CA THR A 133 -26.27 -49.18 -35.65
C THR A 133 -26.01 -47.76 -35.13
N HIS A 134 -26.25 -46.74 -35.95
CA HIS A 134 -26.11 -45.34 -35.56
C HIS A 134 -27.17 -44.84 -34.56
N GLN A 135 -28.42 -45.31 -34.66
CA GLN A 135 -29.46 -44.96 -33.68
C GLN A 135 -29.15 -45.53 -32.28
N VAL A 136 -28.65 -46.77 -32.23
CA VAL A 136 -28.24 -47.40 -30.97
C VAL A 136 -27.04 -46.69 -30.33
N GLU A 137 -26.11 -46.16 -31.14
CA GLU A 137 -24.95 -45.44 -30.66
C GLU A 137 -25.29 -44.01 -30.20
N LEU A 138 -26.22 -43.34 -30.89
CA LEU A 138 -26.78 -42.06 -30.45
C LEU A 138 -27.60 -42.18 -29.16
N GLU A 139 -28.40 -43.23 -29.00
CA GLU A 139 -29.10 -43.50 -27.74
C GLU A 139 -28.13 -43.80 -26.60
N LYS A 140 -27.05 -44.56 -26.88
CA LYS A 140 -25.97 -44.78 -25.89
C LYS A 140 -25.25 -43.49 -25.54
N TRP A 141 -25.01 -42.60 -26.51
CA TRP A 141 -24.40 -41.29 -26.28
C TRP A 141 -25.33 -40.35 -25.51
N LEU A 142 -26.63 -40.33 -25.82
CA LEU A 142 -27.66 -39.60 -25.08
C LEU A 142 -27.77 -40.08 -23.63
N LYS A 143 -27.79 -41.40 -23.39
CA LYS A 143 -27.78 -41.97 -22.03
C LYS A 143 -26.50 -41.64 -21.27
N LYS A 144 -25.34 -41.64 -21.94
CA LYS A 144 -24.06 -41.21 -21.33
C LYS A 144 -24.09 -39.72 -20.99
N LEU A 145 -24.64 -38.88 -21.87
CA LEU A 145 -24.77 -37.45 -21.61
C LEU A 145 -25.75 -37.15 -20.49
N ASP A 146 -26.87 -37.87 -20.41
CA ASP A 146 -27.84 -37.71 -19.32
C ASP A 146 -27.22 -38.11 -17.97
N ALA A 147 -26.47 -39.21 -17.94
CA ALA A 147 -25.72 -39.64 -16.75
C ALA A 147 -24.59 -38.67 -16.35
N ILE A 148 -23.92 -38.07 -17.32
CA ILE A 148 -22.90 -37.03 -17.06
C ILE A 148 -23.58 -35.74 -16.59
N GLY A 149 -24.68 -35.35 -17.21
CA GLY A 149 -25.46 -34.17 -16.88
C GLY A 149 -26.02 -34.23 -15.47
N SER A 150 -26.67 -35.34 -15.10
CA SER A 150 -27.21 -35.53 -13.75
C SER A 150 -26.11 -35.52 -12.69
N LYS A 151 -24.95 -36.14 -12.99
CA LYS A 151 -23.82 -36.20 -12.06
C LYS A 151 -23.16 -34.83 -11.90
N LEU A 152 -22.94 -34.10 -12.99
CA LEU A 152 -22.37 -32.76 -13.00
C LEU A 152 -23.30 -31.77 -12.29
N THR A 153 -24.60 -31.80 -12.56
CA THR A 153 -25.57 -30.92 -11.88
C THR A 153 -25.63 -31.22 -10.39
N SER A 154 -25.58 -32.49 -9.97
CA SER A 154 -25.56 -32.82 -8.53
C SER A 154 -24.28 -32.35 -7.83
N GLN A 155 -23.11 -32.53 -8.48
CA GLN A 155 -21.82 -32.12 -7.92
C GLN A 155 -21.66 -30.61 -7.87
N VAL A 156 -22.16 -29.90 -8.89
CA VAL A 156 -22.15 -28.44 -8.95
C VAL A 156 -23.13 -27.86 -7.94
N ALA A 157 -24.33 -28.44 -7.78
CA ALA A 157 -25.29 -27.99 -6.77
C ALA A 157 -24.73 -28.14 -5.34
N GLN A 158 -24.12 -29.29 -5.04
CA GLN A 158 -23.47 -29.54 -3.75
C GLN A 158 -22.28 -28.60 -3.51
N GLY A 159 -21.43 -28.40 -4.53
CA GLY A 159 -20.30 -27.48 -4.46
C GLY A 159 -20.74 -26.03 -4.29
N TRP A 160 -21.84 -25.61 -4.93
CA TRP A 160 -22.37 -24.27 -4.78
C TRP A 160 -22.89 -24.02 -3.36
N GLU A 161 -23.58 -24.98 -2.77
CA GLU A 161 -24.12 -24.84 -1.41
C GLU A 161 -23.00 -24.73 -0.37
N GLU A 162 -21.92 -25.50 -0.55
CA GLU A 162 -20.72 -25.42 0.30
C GLU A 162 -19.96 -24.10 0.15
N ILE A 163 -19.81 -23.60 -1.08
CA ILE A 163 -19.18 -22.30 -1.35
C ILE A 163 -20.04 -21.17 -0.77
N ASN A 164 -21.35 -21.23 -0.94
CA ASN A 164 -22.27 -20.21 -0.43
C ASN A 164 -22.24 -20.15 1.11
N ALA A 165 -22.21 -21.31 1.79
CA ALA A 165 -22.07 -21.39 3.23
C ALA A 165 -20.74 -20.77 3.72
N ARG A 166 -19.63 -21.07 3.03
CA ARG A 166 -18.31 -20.49 3.37
C ARG A 166 -18.28 -18.98 3.18
N ILE A 167 -18.86 -18.46 2.10
CA ILE A 167 -18.91 -17.01 1.83
C ILE A 167 -19.73 -16.28 2.90
N GLN A 168 -20.89 -16.83 3.30
CA GLN A 168 -21.69 -16.24 4.38
C GLN A 168 -20.96 -16.22 5.72
N GLN A 169 -20.28 -17.33 6.06
CA GLN A 169 -19.54 -17.43 7.31
C GLN A 169 -18.39 -16.41 7.35
N GLN A 170 -17.68 -16.23 6.23
CA GLN A 170 -16.58 -15.28 6.11
C GLN A 170 -17.07 -13.82 6.16
N GLN A 171 -18.28 -13.53 5.66
CA GLN A 171 -18.90 -12.20 5.79
C GLN A 171 -19.23 -11.87 7.26
N LEU A 172 -19.75 -12.83 8.02
CA LEU A 172 -20.01 -12.62 9.45
C LEU A 172 -18.71 -12.36 10.22
N GLU A 173 -17.67 -13.18 10.03
CA GLU A 173 -16.38 -12.99 10.71
C GLU A 173 -15.69 -11.68 10.33
N SER A 174 -15.68 -11.30 9.05
CA SER A 174 -15.11 -10.02 8.60
C SER A 174 -15.88 -8.80 9.09
N SER A 175 -17.21 -8.91 9.27
CA SER A 175 -18.03 -7.85 9.87
C SER A 175 -17.69 -7.61 11.35
N HIS A 176 -17.39 -8.68 12.10
CA HIS A 176 -16.97 -8.57 13.49
C HIS A 176 -15.56 -8.00 13.63
N GLU A 177 -14.63 -8.38 12.75
CA GLU A 177 -13.26 -7.86 12.78
C GLU A 177 -13.21 -6.36 12.42
N SER A 178 -14.00 -5.93 11.42
CA SER A 178 -14.11 -4.51 11.07
C SER A 178 -14.73 -3.69 12.19
N THR A 179 -15.74 -4.21 12.89
CA THR A 179 -16.33 -3.54 14.06
C THR A 179 -15.34 -3.41 15.22
N ARG A 180 -14.51 -4.45 15.48
CA ARG A 180 -13.46 -4.39 16.51
C ARG A 180 -12.38 -3.36 16.19
N ARG A 181 -11.86 -3.35 14.95
CA ARG A 181 -10.89 -2.31 14.54
C ARG A 181 -11.47 -0.91 14.66
N GLN A 182 -12.74 -0.74 14.34
CA GLN A 182 -13.41 0.56 14.46
C GLN A 182 -13.55 1.00 15.93
N GLN A 183 -13.81 0.07 16.85
CA GLN A 183 -13.83 0.33 18.30
C GLN A 183 -12.44 0.67 18.84
N GLU A 184 -11.40 -0.07 18.45
CA GLU A 184 -10.01 0.21 18.86
C GLU A 184 -9.54 1.59 18.39
N ILE A 185 -9.87 1.97 17.14
CA ILE A 185 -9.58 3.31 16.62
C ILE A 185 -10.34 4.39 17.41
N ALA A 186 -11.60 4.14 17.77
CA ALA A 186 -12.38 5.11 18.57
C ALA A 186 -11.78 5.31 19.97
N GLU A 187 -11.33 4.25 20.64
CA GLU A 187 -10.64 4.34 21.93
C GLU A 187 -9.29 5.07 21.80
N GLN A 188 -8.53 4.83 20.73
CA GLN A 188 -7.28 5.55 20.46
C GLN A 188 -7.51 7.05 20.28
N ILE A 189 -8.55 7.44 19.51
CA ILE A 189 -8.90 8.85 19.30
C ILE A 189 -9.29 9.52 20.62
N ASP A 190 -10.05 8.83 21.48
CA ASP A 190 -10.48 9.38 22.78
C ASP A 190 -9.28 9.59 23.72
N GLN A 191 -8.38 8.61 23.80
CA GLN A 191 -7.14 8.74 24.58
C GLN A 191 -6.24 9.86 24.04
N GLN A 192 -6.15 10.00 22.71
CA GLN A 192 -5.33 11.04 22.08
C GLN A 192 -5.91 12.44 22.31
N LEU A 193 -7.24 12.60 22.27
CA LEU A 193 -7.93 13.85 22.62
C LEU A 193 -7.74 14.21 24.10
N ALA A 194 -7.86 13.23 25.00
CA ALA A 194 -7.60 13.43 26.42
C ALA A 194 -6.16 13.92 26.66
N HIS A 195 -5.17 13.30 26.02
CA HIS A 195 -3.77 13.72 26.13
C HIS A 195 -3.53 15.12 25.55
N MET A 196 -4.14 15.46 24.41
CA MET A 196 -4.05 16.82 23.85
C MET A 196 -4.66 17.87 24.77
N SER A 197 -5.81 17.59 25.39
CA SER A 197 -6.46 18.51 26.32
C SER A 197 -5.62 18.74 27.59
N ALA A 198 -5.02 17.68 28.13
CA ALA A 198 -4.14 17.76 29.29
C ALA A 198 -2.86 18.55 28.97
N ALA A 199 -2.24 18.28 27.81
CA ALA A 199 -1.08 19.03 27.34
C ALA A 199 -1.41 20.53 27.15
N ALA A 200 -2.58 20.85 26.59
CA ALA A 200 -3.03 22.24 26.42
C ALA A 200 -3.20 22.96 27.77
N SER A 201 -3.81 22.30 28.77
CA SER A 201 -3.93 22.83 30.13
C SER A 201 -2.55 23.11 30.76
N GLN A 202 -1.60 22.19 30.57
CA GLN A 202 -0.26 22.32 31.14
C GLN A 202 0.57 23.43 30.47
N ILE A 203 0.40 23.61 29.16
CA ILE A 203 0.97 24.75 28.43
C ILE A 203 0.38 26.07 28.93
N GLN A 204 -0.93 26.12 29.17
CA GLN A 204 -1.60 27.31 29.72
C GLN A 204 -1.07 27.67 31.12
N GLU A 205 -0.88 26.65 31.98
CA GLU A 205 -0.35 26.81 33.33
C GLU A 205 1.11 27.28 33.34
N THR A 206 1.96 26.67 32.50
CA THR A 206 3.38 27.08 32.38
C THR A 206 3.53 28.49 31.80
N LEU A 207 2.71 28.88 30.82
CA LEU A 207 2.69 30.25 30.28
C LEU A 207 2.31 31.27 31.35
N SER A 208 1.31 30.94 32.18
CA SER A 208 0.87 31.81 33.27
C SER A 208 1.96 31.94 34.34
N GLY A 209 2.60 30.82 34.72
CA GLY A 209 3.72 30.81 35.67
C GLY A 209 4.93 31.60 35.17
N VAL A 210 5.30 31.46 33.89
CA VAL A 210 6.40 32.23 33.29
C VAL A 210 6.07 33.72 33.23
N ALA A 211 4.83 34.09 32.91
CA ALA A 211 4.40 35.50 32.90
C ALA A 211 4.45 36.13 34.29
N GLU A 212 4.02 35.41 35.32
CA GLU A 212 4.06 35.86 36.71
C GLU A 212 5.51 36.00 37.22
N GLN A 213 6.37 35.02 36.89
CA GLN A 213 7.78 35.05 37.26
C GLN A 213 8.57 36.15 36.54
N ALA A 214 8.22 36.45 35.28
CA ALA A 214 8.77 37.57 34.54
C ALA A 214 8.33 38.92 35.13
N ALA A 215 7.07 39.06 35.56
CA ALA A 215 6.57 40.26 36.21
C ALA A 215 7.28 40.52 37.56
N LEU A 216 7.51 39.47 38.35
CA LEU A 216 8.27 39.57 39.62
C LEU A 216 9.73 39.98 39.39
N LEU A 217 10.42 39.36 38.43
CA LEU A 217 11.79 39.73 38.07
C LEU A 217 11.89 41.18 37.58
N GLN A 218 10.92 41.64 36.78
CA GLN A 218 10.88 43.02 36.31
C GLN A 218 10.67 44.03 37.46
N GLY A 219 9.85 43.66 38.45
CA GLY A 219 9.66 44.43 39.68
C GLY A 219 10.92 44.51 40.53
N ASP A 220 11.59 43.39 40.78
CA ASP A 220 12.84 43.32 41.55
C ASP A 220 13.97 44.10 40.88
N VAL A 221 14.08 44.04 39.55
CA VAL A 221 15.07 44.82 38.79
C VAL A 221 14.79 46.32 38.89
N ALA A 222 13.53 46.74 38.77
CA ALA A 222 13.17 48.15 38.90
C ALA A 222 13.44 48.68 40.32
N GLN A 223 13.11 47.89 41.34
CA GLN A 223 13.35 48.24 42.74
C GLN A 223 14.85 48.26 43.08
N GLY A 224 15.62 47.29 42.61
CA GLY A 224 17.08 47.26 42.76
C GLY A 224 17.77 48.45 42.07
N LEU A 225 17.28 48.87 40.89
CA LEU A 225 17.80 50.03 40.19
C LEU A 225 17.51 51.34 40.94
N ALA A 226 16.30 51.47 41.51
CA ALA A 226 15.93 52.61 42.34
C ALA A 226 16.79 52.68 43.62
N GLN A 227 16.95 51.54 44.31
CA GLN A 227 17.74 51.45 45.54
C GLN A 227 19.24 51.69 45.29
N SER A 228 19.76 51.22 44.15
CA SER A 228 21.13 51.50 43.71
C SER A 228 21.32 52.99 43.42
N SER A 229 20.35 53.65 42.76
CA SER A 229 20.41 55.09 42.50
C SER A 229 20.46 55.89 43.80
N GLU A 230 19.65 55.52 44.78
CA GLU A 230 19.60 56.15 46.10
C GLU A 230 20.92 55.95 46.88
N THR A 231 21.47 54.74 46.91
CA THR A 231 22.78 54.50 47.54
C THR A 231 23.90 55.27 46.85
N MET A 232 23.88 55.35 45.52
CA MET A 232 24.88 56.13 44.76
C MET A 232 24.81 57.62 45.11
N GLN A 233 23.60 58.20 45.21
CA GLN A 233 23.41 59.58 45.66
C GLN A 233 23.92 59.79 47.09
N ASN A 234 23.63 58.87 48.01
CA ASN A 234 24.13 58.94 49.39
C ASN A 234 25.66 58.89 49.46
N HIS A 235 26.32 58.09 48.61
CA HIS A 235 27.78 58.06 48.49
C HIS A 235 28.35 59.37 47.96
N PHE A 236 27.72 59.98 46.95
CA PHE A 236 28.15 61.29 46.43
C PHE A 236 28.04 62.40 47.47
N VAL A 237 26.93 62.44 48.24
CA VAL A 237 26.77 63.41 49.34
C VAL A 237 27.80 63.17 50.46
N GLY A 238 28.10 61.91 50.77
CA GLY A 238 29.15 61.57 51.74
C GLY A 238 30.55 62.01 51.28
N LEU A 239 30.87 61.82 50.00
CA LEU A 239 32.10 62.30 49.38
C LEU A 239 32.20 63.83 49.40
N GLU A 240 31.12 64.54 49.08
CA GLU A 240 31.08 66.00 49.11
C GLU A 240 31.36 66.55 50.52
N ARG A 241 30.74 65.95 51.56
CA ARG A 241 31.01 66.29 52.96
C ARG A 241 32.45 65.94 53.37
N GLY A 242 32.96 64.80 52.94
CA GLY A 242 34.33 64.37 53.20
C GLY A 242 35.35 65.31 52.59
N LEU A 243 35.18 65.68 51.33
CA LEU A 243 36.01 66.66 50.64
C LEU A 243 35.94 68.04 51.32
N GLY A 244 34.75 68.52 51.68
CA GLY A 244 34.59 69.77 52.42
C GLY A 244 35.29 69.75 53.79
N SER A 245 35.25 68.63 54.49
CA SER A 245 35.97 68.47 55.77
C SER A 245 37.49 68.49 55.59
N LEU A 246 38.00 67.87 54.53
CA LEU A 246 39.42 67.88 54.19
C LEU A 246 39.88 69.30 53.83
N THR A 247 39.08 70.05 53.08
CA THR A 247 39.34 71.47 52.79
C THR A 247 39.38 72.30 54.06
N GLY A 248 38.43 72.12 54.99
CA GLY A 248 38.43 72.83 56.27
C GLY A 248 39.59 72.45 57.20
N VAL A 249 40.06 71.19 57.16
CA VAL A 249 41.27 70.77 57.87
C VAL A 249 42.51 71.38 57.25
N LEU A 250 42.61 71.42 55.91
CA LEU A 250 43.70 72.08 55.19
C LEU A 250 43.74 73.60 55.47
N GLU A 251 42.59 74.25 55.61
CA GLU A 251 42.50 75.67 55.98
C GLU A 251 43.01 75.91 57.40
N ARG A 252 42.61 75.07 58.37
CA ARG A 252 43.13 75.12 59.75
C ARG A 252 44.62 74.81 59.85
N LEU A 253 45.13 73.91 59.02
CA LEU A 253 46.56 73.61 58.91
C LEU A 253 47.35 74.72 58.19
N GLY A 254 46.71 75.50 57.31
CA GLY A 254 47.31 76.70 56.72
C GLY A 254 47.47 77.84 57.72
N GLU A 255 46.56 77.98 58.68
CA GLU A 255 46.63 78.99 59.75
C GLU A 255 47.55 78.59 60.91
N GLN A 256 47.72 77.30 61.18
CA GLN A 256 48.73 76.82 62.12
C GLN A 256 50.06 76.61 61.39
N GLN A 257 50.91 77.63 61.42
CA GLN A 257 52.33 77.50 61.14
C GLN A 257 52.92 76.45 62.10
N VAL A 258 52.99 75.19 61.65
CA VAL A 258 53.55 74.09 62.43
C VAL A 258 55.06 74.34 62.56
N LEU A 259 55.43 74.92 63.70
CA LEU A 259 56.78 74.85 64.25
C LEU A 259 57.17 73.37 64.34
N VAL A 260 58.09 72.96 63.47
CA VAL A 260 58.73 71.65 63.51
C VAL A 260 59.49 71.55 64.82
N GLN A 261 58.86 71.00 65.86
CA GLN A 261 59.55 70.57 67.07
C GLN A 261 60.19 69.22 66.76
N GLN A 262 61.45 69.26 66.35
CA GLN A 262 62.32 68.09 66.32
C GLN A 262 62.37 67.48 67.73
N VAL A 263 61.92 66.24 67.87
CA VAL A 263 62.28 65.39 69.00
C VAL A 263 62.96 64.14 68.44
N GLU A 264 64.22 64.00 68.78
CA GLU A 264 65.09 62.86 68.47
C GLU A 264 64.65 61.59 69.21
N ALA A 265 64.44 60.52 68.42
CA ALA A 265 64.63 59.07 68.62
C ALA A 265 64.45 58.38 70.01
N PRO A 266 64.05 57.08 70.03
CA PRO A 266 65.10 56.07 69.90
C PRO A 266 64.76 54.89 68.98
N LYS A 267 65.83 54.32 68.41
CA LYS A 267 65.86 53.04 67.70
C LYS A 267 65.68 51.86 68.69
N ARG A 268 64.83 50.90 68.32
CA ARG A 268 64.81 49.47 68.72
C ARG A 268 63.69 48.83 67.88
N GLY A 269 63.86 47.84 67.01
CA GLY A 269 64.75 46.68 67.02
C GLY A 269 63.89 45.42 67.24
N TRP A 270 63.98 44.45 66.31
CA TRP A 270 63.72 43.01 66.49
C TRP A 270 62.38 42.36 66.01
N PHE A 271 62.47 41.73 64.82
CA PHE A 271 62.19 40.30 64.50
C PHE A 271 60.77 39.67 64.60
N SER A 272 60.32 39.21 63.42
CA SER A 272 59.96 37.82 63.04
C SER A 272 58.65 37.14 63.44
N PHE A 273 58.30 36.19 62.55
CA PHE A 273 57.39 35.04 62.67
C PHE A 273 55.90 35.35 62.42
N GLY A 274 55.15 34.64 61.59
CA GLY A 274 55.42 33.47 60.78
C GLY A 274 54.12 33.00 60.11
N ARG A 275 54.22 32.58 58.83
CA ARG A 275 53.60 31.39 58.21
C ARG A 275 52.23 30.88 58.72
N ASN A 276 51.24 30.89 57.83
CA ASN A 276 50.39 29.76 57.39
C ASN A 276 49.30 30.32 56.45
N GLY A 277 48.97 29.80 55.26
CA GLY A 277 49.27 28.51 54.65
C GLY A 277 48.23 27.45 54.99
N ARG A 278 47.08 27.45 54.28
CA ARG A 278 46.24 26.29 53.84
C ARG A 278 44.83 26.80 53.48
N ARG A 279 44.41 26.56 52.22
CA ARG A 279 43.58 25.42 51.76
C ARG A 279 42.17 25.49 52.32
#